data_AF-A0A1V2G213-F1
#
_entry.id   AF-A0A1V2G213-F1
#
_cell.length_a   1.000
_cell.length_b   1.000
_cell.length_c   1.000
_cell.angle_alpha   90.00
_cell.angle_beta   90.00
_cell.angle_gamma   90.00
#
_symmetry.space_group_name_H-M   'P 1'
#
loop_
_entity.id
_entity.type
_entity.pdbx_description
1 polymer ?
#
loop_
_entity_poly.entity_id
_entity_poly.type
_entity_poly.pdbx_seq_one_letter_code
_entity_poly.pdbx_strand_id
1 'polypeptide(L)'
;MTIANALIKKAQNHLNELTRYEGKVMTKREFVVTLLAQGYTPECYAISKIASPTGRQINRWSNEQYREHWMKRARSGTKIEYVLMSAHGFFQVSKTCFDLALTLTEQADARPHLKTFVVFNVPGQNIPGISSTTSKPCVTVYSAAISNDESRVKTVLDLDYPGSLVVWYGIARTELEAIRAAGNC
;
A
#
# COMPACT_ATOMS: atom_id res chain seq x y z
N MET A 1 -19.29 -6.32 -28.61
CA MET A 1 -17.95 -6.33 -27.96
C MET A 1 -18.08 -7.03 -26.62
N THR A 2 -17.27 -8.06 -26.35
CA THR A 2 -17.24 -8.77 -25.06
C THR A 2 -16.53 -7.93 -23.99
N ILE A 3 -16.84 -8.17 -22.71
CA ILE A 3 -16.22 -7.47 -21.56
C ILE A 3 -14.69 -7.60 -21.59
N ALA A 4 -14.17 -8.77 -21.97
CA ALA A 4 -12.74 -9.03 -22.11
C ALA A 4 -12.06 -8.09 -23.12
N ASN A 5 -12.66 -7.90 -24.30
CA ASN A 5 -12.10 -7.01 -25.33
C ASN A 5 -12.09 -5.54 -24.88
N ALA A 6 -13.08 -5.13 -24.09
CA ALA A 6 -13.13 -3.78 -23.53
C ALA A 6 -12.01 -3.54 -22.50
N LEU A 7 -11.72 -4.53 -21.64
CA LEU A 7 -10.64 -4.45 -20.66
C LEU A 7 -9.26 -4.40 -21.32
N ILE A 8 -9.03 -5.23 -22.35
CA ILE A 8 -7.79 -5.22 -23.14
C ILE A 8 -7.58 -3.86 -23.80
N LYS A 9 -8.62 -3.32 -24.45
CA LYS A 9 -8.56 -2.01 -25.10
C LYS A 9 -8.27 -0.89 -24.08
N LYS A 10 -8.89 -0.94 -22.89
CA LYS A 10 -8.61 0.01 -21.81
C LYS A 10 -7.15 -0.05 -21.36
N ALA A 11 -6.61 -1.25 -21.17
CA ALA A 11 -5.21 -1.44 -20.80
C ALA A 11 -4.24 -0.91 -21.88
N GLN A 12 -4.52 -1.21 -23.16
CA GLN A 12 -3.74 -0.71 -24.29
C GLN A 12 -3.77 0.82 -24.39
N ASN A 13 -4.95 1.43 -24.25
CA ASN A 13 -5.10 2.89 -24.25
C ASN A 13 -4.29 3.52 -23.11
N HIS A 14 -4.36 2.95 -21.90
CA HIS A 14 -3.59 3.42 -20.76
C HIS A 14 -2.09 3.34 -21.01
N LEU A 15 -1.59 2.27 -21.64
CA LEU A 15 -0.17 2.12 -21.99
C LEU A 15 0.29 3.09 -23.09
N ASN A 16 -0.63 3.60 -23.90
CA ASN A 16 -0.35 4.59 -24.95
C ASN A 16 -0.43 6.04 -24.43
N GLU A 17 -0.84 6.26 -23.18
CA GLU A 17 -0.80 7.60 -22.58
C GLU A 17 0.63 8.13 -22.49
N LEU A 18 0.79 9.42 -22.72
CA LEU A 18 2.09 10.08 -22.72
C LEU A 18 2.55 10.38 -21.28
N THR A 19 3.85 10.25 -21.07
CA THR A 19 4.58 10.62 -19.87
C THR A 19 5.88 11.32 -20.27
N ARG A 20 6.53 11.99 -19.30
CA ARG A 20 7.83 12.65 -19.52
C ARG A 20 8.89 11.99 -18.64
N TYR A 21 10.00 11.60 -19.25
CA TYR A 21 11.14 11.00 -18.57
C TYR A 21 12.44 11.46 -19.23
N GLU A 22 13.42 11.87 -18.41
CA GLU A 22 14.73 12.40 -18.88
C GLU A 22 14.59 13.47 -19.99
N GLY A 23 13.63 14.38 -19.83
CA GLY A 23 13.35 15.45 -20.81
C GLY A 23 12.59 15.02 -22.07
N LYS A 24 12.42 13.71 -22.33
CA LYS A 24 11.72 13.16 -23.49
C LYS A 24 10.25 12.86 -23.18
N VAL A 25 9.37 13.10 -24.15
CA VAL A 25 7.97 12.66 -24.09
C VAL A 25 7.87 11.29 -24.74
N MET A 26 7.30 10.32 -24.03
CA MET A 26 7.16 8.93 -24.48
C MET A 26 5.87 8.34 -23.94
N THR A 27 5.41 7.22 -24.49
CA THR A 27 4.27 6.45 -23.97
C THR A 27 4.64 5.77 -22.66
N LYS A 28 3.64 5.44 -21.84
CA LYS A 28 3.85 4.63 -20.62
C LYS A 28 4.46 3.25 -20.93
N ARG A 29 4.16 2.66 -22.08
CA ARG A 29 4.84 1.43 -22.55
C ARG A 29 6.33 1.65 -22.73
N GLU A 30 6.71 2.67 -23.51
CA GLU A 30 8.12 3.00 -23.77
C GLU A 30 8.86 3.35 -22.47
N PHE A 31 8.19 4.04 -21.56
CA PHE A 31 8.71 4.34 -20.23
C PHE A 31 9.05 3.07 -19.44
N VAL A 32 8.15 2.09 -19.38
CA VAL A 32 8.40 0.80 -18.72
C VAL A 32 9.57 0.07 -19.38
N VAL A 33 9.57 -0.06 -20.71
CA VAL A 33 10.65 -0.72 -21.45
C VAL A 33 12.00 -0.04 -21.19
N THR A 34 12.03 1.29 -21.18
CA THR A 34 13.24 2.08 -20.90
C THR A 34 13.77 1.81 -19.49
N LEU A 35 12.89 1.82 -18.47
CA LEU A 35 13.30 1.54 -17.11
C LEU A 35 13.81 0.11 -16.93
N LEU A 36 13.16 -0.89 -17.55
CA LEU A 36 13.65 -2.27 -17.53
C LEU A 36 15.03 -2.38 -18.18
N ALA A 37 15.26 -1.71 -19.32
CA ALA A 37 16.56 -1.66 -19.98
C ALA A 37 17.64 -0.96 -19.14
N GLN A 38 17.25 0.00 -18.29
CA GLN A 38 18.12 0.65 -17.30
C GLN A 38 18.35 -0.21 -16.04
N GLY A 39 17.82 -1.43 -15.97
CA GLY A 39 18.03 -2.37 -14.86
C GLY A 39 17.04 -2.22 -13.71
N TYR A 40 15.92 -1.51 -13.89
CA TYR A 40 14.85 -1.48 -12.90
C TYR A 40 14.09 -2.81 -12.90
N THR A 41 13.68 -3.28 -11.72
CA THR A 41 12.90 -4.50 -11.53
C THR A 41 11.51 -4.19 -10.96
N PRO A 42 10.46 -4.90 -11.40
CA PRO A 42 9.13 -4.72 -10.83
C PRO A 42 9.04 -5.28 -9.42
N GLU A 43 8.62 -4.45 -8.48
CA GLU A 43 8.32 -4.83 -7.10
C GLU A 43 6.97 -4.26 -6.64
N CYS A 44 6.34 -4.89 -5.66
CA CYS A 44 5.10 -4.38 -5.09
C CYS A 44 5.06 -4.51 -3.57
N TYR A 45 4.34 -3.58 -2.94
CA TYR A 45 4.35 -3.41 -1.49
C TYR A 45 2.96 -3.09 -0.98
N ALA A 46 2.57 -3.67 0.15
CA ALA A 46 1.44 -3.14 0.91
C ALA A 46 1.83 -1.81 1.56
N ILE A 47 0.98 -0.80 1.45
CA ILE A 47 1.13 0.49 2.13
C ILE A 47 -0.20 0.94 2.71
N SER A 48 -0.19 1.79 3.73
CA SER A 48 -1.41 2.42 4.24
C SER A 48 -2.08 3.21 3.11
N LYS A 49 -3.39 3.03 2.92
CA LYS A 49 -4.12 3.57 1.77
C LYS A 49 -4.11 5.09 1.74
N ILE A 50 -4.21 5.70 2.91
CA ILE A 50 -4.07 7.13 3.15
C ILE A 50 -2.71 7.36 3.82
N ALA A 51 -1.90 8.22 3.21
CA ALA A 51 -0.59 8.59 3.71
C ALA A 51 -0.70 9.44 4.99
N SER A 52 0.38 9.44 5.80
CA SER A 52 0.49 10.36 6.92
C SER A 52 0.51 11.81 6.41
N PRO A 53 -0.09 12.76 7.13
CA PRO A 53 -0.09 14.14 6.72
C PRO A 53 1.33 14.71 6.75
N THR A 54 1.65 15.57 5.79
CA THR A 54 2.90 16.32 5.78
C THR A 54 2.90 17.37 6.90
N GLY A 55 4.08 17.77 7.38
CA GLY A 55 4.18 18.82 8.40
C GLY A 55 3.50 20.14 7.98
N ARG A 56 3.51 20.46 6.67
CA ARG A 56 2.78 21.63 6.14
C ARG A 56 1.26 21.49 6.27
N GLN A 57 0.71 20.29 6.11
CA GLN A 57 -0.72 20.03 6.31
C GLN A 57 -1.06 20.12 7.79
N ILE A 58 -0.26 19.49 8.66
CA ILE A 58 -0.46 19.52 10.11
C ILE A 58 -0.50 20.97 10.62
N ASN A 59 0.45 21.81 10.21
CA ASN A 59 0.53 23.21 10.64
C ASN A 59 -0.62 24.10 10.16
N ARG A 60 -1.44 23.62 9.22
CA ARG A 60 -2.59 24.37 8.66
C ARG A 60 -3.94 23.81 9.10
N TRP A 61 -3.97 22.62 9.67
CA TRP A 61 -5.21 21.97 10.06
C TRP A 61 -5.62 22.38 11.47
N SER A 62 -6.93 22.53 11.65
CA SER A 62 -7.50 22.54 13.00
C SER A 62 -7.40 21.15 13.63
N ASN A 63 -7.55 21.09 14.96
CA ASN A 63 -7.60 19.83 15.69
C ASN A 63 -8.69 18.89 15.14
N GLU A 64 -9.83 19.43 14.73
CA GLU A 64 -10.92 18.63 14.17
C GLU A 64 -10.56 18.06 12.79
N GLN A 65 -9.97 18.86 11.90
CA GLN A 65 -9.51 18.38 10.60
C GLN A 65 -8.43 17.31 10.73
N TYR A 66 -7.52 17.48 11.69
CA TYR A 66 -6.52 16.47 12.02
C TYR A 66 -7.19 15.17 12.49
N ARG A 67 -8.16 15.26 13.40
CA ARG A 67 -8.92 14.11 13.92
C ARG A 67 -9.73 13.39 12.84
N GLU A 68 -10.38 14.12 11.93
CA GLU A 68 -11.10 13.54 10.80
C GLU A 68 -10.17 12.81 9.84
N HIS A 69 -9.06 13.45 9.45
CA HIS A 69 -8.04 12.82 8.60
C HIS A 69 -7.50 11.55 9.24
N TRP A 70 -7.23 11.62 10.53
CA TRP A 70 -6.74 10.53 11.33
C TRP A 70 -7.71 9.33 11.35
N MET A 71 -8.98 9.56 11.70
CA MET A 71 -10.03 8.54 11.67
C MET A 71 -10.21 7.92 10.29
N LYS A 72 -10.17 8.76 9.25
CA LYS A 72 -10.27 8.33 7.86
C LYS A 72 -9.09 7.42 7.49
N ARG A 73 -7.88 7.77 7.91
CA ARG A 73 -6.67 6.96 7.69
C ARG A 73 -6.79 5.60 8.36
N ALA A 74 -7.16 5.55 9.65
CA ALA A 74 -7.31 4.31 10.40
C ALA A 74 -8.31 3.33 9.72
N ARG A 75 -9.44 3.87 9.25
CA ARG A 75 -10.50 3.07 8.60
C ARG A 75 -10.21 2.68 7.15
N SER A 76 -9.22 3.32 6.51
CA SER A 76 -8.97 3.14 5.08
C SER A 76 -8.26 1.82 4.72
N GLY A 77 -7.60 1.19 5.69
CA GLY A 77 -6.83 -0.02 5.49
C GLY A 77 -5.58 0.22 4.64
N THR A 78 -5.20 -0.82 3.88
CA THR A 78 -4.01 -0.83 3.04
C THR A 78 -4.36 -0.91 1.55
N LYS A 79 -3.38 -0.58 0.71
CA LYS A 79 -3.42 -0.81 -0.74
C LYS A 79 -2.08 -1.40 -1.20
N ILE A 80 -2.09 -2.04 -2.36
CA ILE A 80 -0.85 -2.45 -3.02
C ILE A 80 -0.35 -1.30 -3.89
N GLU A 81 0.90 -0.93 -3.67
CA GLU A 81 1.65 -0.01 -4.50
C GLU A 81 2.59 -0.80 -5.39
N TYR A 82 2.63 -0.43 -6.67
CA TYR A 82 3.46 -1.06 -7.68
C TYR A 82 4.58 -0.11 -8.06
N VAL A 83 5.80 -0.61 -8.05
CA VAL A 83 6.99 0.19 -8.34
C VAL A 83 7.90 -0.52 -9.33
N LEU A 84 8.66 0.26 -10.07
CA LEU A 84 9.89 -0.18 -10.73
C LEU A 84 11.04 0.31 -9.86
N MET A 85 11.83 -0.59 -9.31
CA MET A 85 12.88 -0.33 -8.32
C MET A 85 14.26 -0.56 -8.94
N SER A 86 15.23 0.26 -8.58
CA SER A 86 16.66 0.03 -8.84
C SER A 86 17.48 0.40 -7.60
N ALA A 87 18.78 0.14 -7.62
CA ALA A 87 19.68 0.57 -6.56
C ALA A 87 19.73 2.11 -6.37
N HIS A 88 19.36 2.88 -7.41
CA HIS A 88 19.46 4.34 -7.43
C HIS A 88 18.13 5.06 -7.16
N GLY A 89 17.03 4.32 -7.06
CA GLY A 89 15.71 4.92 -6.82
C GLY A 89 14.57 4.05 -7.36
N PHE A 90 13.37 4.61 -7.30
CA PHE A 90 12.17 3.91 -7.75
C PHE A 90 11.19 4.84 -8.45
N PHE A 91 10.35 4.24 -9.29
CA PHE A 91 9.20 4.89 -9.89
C PHE A 91 7.93 4.17 -9.48
N GLN A 92 6.99 4.91 -8.89
CA GLN A 92 5.64 4.41 -8.70
C GLN A 92 4.93 4.32 -10.05
N VAL A 93 4.35 3.15 -10.33
CA VAL A 93 3.65 2.88 -11.58
C VAL A 93 2.23 2.38 -11.32
N SER A 94 1.37 2.52 -12.32
CA SER A 94 0.04 1.90 -12.28
C SER A 94 0.14 0.37 -12.38
N LYS A 95 -0.88 -0.35 -11.90
CA LYS A 95 -0.96 -1.81 -12.05
C LYS A 95 -0.78 -2.26 -13.51
N THR A 96 -1.39 -1.56 -14.47
CA THR A 96 -1.26 -1.91 -15.90
C THR A 96 0.18 -1.86 -16.40
N CYS A 97 0.96 -0.85 -15.97
CA CYS A 97 2.38 -0.74 -16.30
C CYS A 97 3.21 -1.83 -15.62
N PHE A 98 2.86 -2.16 -14.38
CA PHE A 98 3.50 -3.22 -13.61
C PHE A 98 3.26 -4.61 -14.22
N ASP A 99 2.01 -4.92 -14.59
CA ASP A 99 1.65 -6.18 -15.24
C ASP A 99 2.39 -6.34 -16.59
N LEU A 100 2.55 -5.24 -17.35
CA LEU A 100 3.40 -5.23 -18.54
C LEU A 100 4.86 -5.54 -18.18
N ALA A 101 5.40 -4.92 -17.14
CA ALA A 101 6.79 -5.15 -16.72
C ALA A 101 7.04 -6.61 -16.31
N LEU A 102 6.10 -7.23 -15.57
CA LEU A 102 6.15 -8.66 -15.25
C LEU A 102 6.15 -9.54 -16.51
N THR A 103 5.30 -9.19 -17.48
CA THR A 103 5.22 -9.91 -18.75
C THR A 103 6.54 -9.83 -19.54
N LEU A 104 7.16 -8.66 -19.58
CA LEU A 104 8.43 -8.43 -20.30
C LEU A 104 9.65 -9.05 -19.59
N THR A 105 9.57 -9.24 -18.27
CA THR A 105 10.64 -9.85 -17.47
C THR A 105 10.41 -11.34 -17.19
N GLU A 106 9.37 -11.93 -17.80
CA GLU A 106 8.97 -13.34 -17.63
C GLU A 106 8.75 -13.74 -16.15
N GLN A 107 8.37 -12.77 -15.30
CA GLN A 107 8.06 -13.02 -13.91
C GLN A 107 6.60 -13.46 -13.76
N ALA A 108 6.39 -14.71 -13.35
CA ALA A 108 5.07 -15.34 -13.33
C ALA A 108 4.07 -14.70 -12.34
N ASP A 109 4.55 -14.17 -11.21
CA ASP A 109 3.72 -13.46 -10.22
C ASP A 109 4.61 -12.67 -9.24
N ALA A 110 4.43 -11.35 -9.16
CA ALA A 110 5.09 -10.55 -8.13
C ALA A 110 4.13 -10.35 -6.95
N ARG A 111 4.41 -11.10 -5.88
CA ARG A 111 3.69 -10.97 -4.62
C ARG A 111 4.20 -9.77 -3.83
N PRO A 112 3.32 -9.07 -3.10
CA PRO A 112 3.76 -7.99 -2.23
C PRO A 112 4.83 -8.47 -1.25
N HIS A 113 5.84 -7.63 -1.03
CA HIS A 113 6.87 -7.92 -0.04
C HIS A 113 6.27 -8.05 1.35
N LEU A 114 6.91 -8.88 2.16
CA LEU A 114 6.53 -9.05 3.57
C LEU A 114 6.70 -7.73 4.31
N LYS A 115 5.68 -7.40 5.10
CA LYS A 115 5.66 -6.22 5.97
C LYS A 115 5.02 -6.55 7.30
N THR A 116 5.26 -5.70 8.29
CA THR A 116 4.57 -5.81 9.58
C THR A 116 3.20 -5.17 9.45
N PHE A 117 2.16 -5.98 9.51
CA PHE A 117 0.79 -5.52 9.61
C PHE A 117 0.42 -5.39 11.08
N VAL A 118 -0.35 -4.34 11.39
CA VAL A 118 -0.90 -4.11 12.72
C VAL A 118 -2.40 -3.97 12.57
N VAL A 119 -3.13 -4.85 13.24
CA VAL A 119 -4.58 -4.80 13.38
C VAL A 119 -4.87 -4.16 14.73
N PHE A 120 -5.69 -3.12 14.73
CA PHE A 120 -5.91 -2.30 15.93
C PHE A 120 -7.31 -1.73 15.98
N ASN A 121 -7.68 -1.27 17.17
CA ASN A 121 -8.90 -0.53 17.45
C ASN A 121 -8.55 0.92 17.77
N VAL A 122 -9.32 1.87 17.22
CA VAL A 122 -9.24 3.29 17.60
C VAL A 122 -10.07 3.55 18.87
N PRO A 123 -9.85 4.67 19.61
CA PRO A 123 -10.66 5.01 20.77
C PRO A 123 -12.16 4.97 20.48
N GLY A 124 -12.92 4.32 21.36
CA GLY A 124 -14.38 4.11 21.21
C GLY A 124 -14.76 2.89 20.36
N GLN A 125 -13.81 2.22 19.71
CA GLN A 125 -14.02 0.95 19.01
C GLN A 125 -13.69 -0.21 19.97
N ASN A 126 -14.68 -0.68 20.72
CA ASN A 126 -14.51 -1.84 21.60
C ASN A 126 -14.89 -3.14 20.87
N ILE A 127 -13.98 -3.64 20.05
CA ILE A 127 -14.15 -4.92 19.35
C ILE A 127 -13.36 -6.01 20.11
N PRO A 128 -14.03 -6.95 20.80
CA PRO A 128 -13.39 -8.10 21.42
C PRO A 128 -13.10 -9.17 20.36
N GLY A 129 -11.84 -9.24 19.92
CA GLY A 129 -11.41 -10.20 18.89
C GLY A 129 -11.97 -9.90 17.49
N ILE A 130 -11.35 -10.46 16.45
CA ILE A 130 -11.68 -10.13 15.05
C ILE A 130 -12.86 -10.96 14.51
N SER A 131 -13.24 -12.03 15.22
CA SER A 131 -14.15 -13.07 14.73
C SER A 131 -15.64 -12.81 14.95
N SER A 132 -16.04 -11.78 15.73
CA SER A 132 -17.44 -11.65 16.19
C SER A 132 -18.16 -10.33 15.89
N THR A 133 -17.54 -9.35 15.22
CA THR A 133 -18.15 -8.01 15.09
C THR A 133 -18.57 -7.61 13.68
N THR A 134 -19.73 -6.98 13.57
CA THR A 134 -20.22 -6.24 12.39
C THR A 134 -19.32 -5.08 11.96
N SER A 135 -18.39 -4.66 12.82
CA SER A 135 -17.40 -3.62 12.55
C SER A 135 -16.04 -4.24 12.19
N LYS A 136 -15.43 -3.77 11.10
CA LYS A 136 -14.11 -4.22 10.64
C LYS A 136 -13.01 -3.55 11.48
N PRO A 137 -12.01 -4.29 12.00
CA PRO A 137 -10.88 -3.69 12.71
C PRO A 137 -10.04 -2.81 11.76
N CYS A 138 -9.33 -1.83 12.31
CA CYS A 138 -8.42 -0.99 11.53
C CYS A 138 -7.13 -1.76 11.23
N VAL A 139 -6.54 -1.52 10.05
CA VAL A 139 -5.31 -2.18 9.63
C VAL A 139 -4.34 -1.15 9.06
N THR A 140 -3.10 -1.19 9.53
CA THR A 140 -1.99 -0.41 9.00
C THR A 140 -0.78 -1.31 8.76
N VAL A 141 0.24 -0.78 8.11
CA VAL A 141 1.43 -1.54 7.71
C VAL A 141 2.71 -0.72 7.87
N TYR A 142 3.76 -1.39 8.33
CA TYR A 142 5.07 -0.82 8.60
C TYR A 142 6.19 -1.68 7.98
N SER A 143 7.44 -1.20 8.08
CA SER A 143 8.61 -2.00 7.68
C SER A 143 8.65 -3.34 8.42
N ALA A 144 8.99 -4.43 7.74
CA ALA A 144 9.08 -5.77 8.33
C ALA A 144 9.99 -5.82 9.59
N ALA A 145 10.99 -4.94 9.65
CA ALA A 145 11.95 -4.86 10.75
C ALA A 145 11.34 -4.51 12.11
N ILE A 146 10.11 -3.97 12.16
CA ILE A 146 9.47 -3.60 13.44
C ILE A 146 8.80 -4.79 14.14
N SER A 147 8.54 -5.89 13.44
CA SER A 147 7.79 -7.05 13.98
C SER A 147 8.47 -7.78 15.14
N ASN A 148 9.77 -7.57 15.34
CA ASN A 148 10.56 -8.29 16.34
C ASN A 148 10.38 -7.75 17.77
N ASP A 149 9.72 -6.60 17.95
CA ASP A 149 9.58 -5.94 19.24
C ASP A 149 8.18 -5.34 19.39
N GLU A 150 7.40 -5.92 20.30
CA GLU A 150 6.05 -5.45 20.62
C GLU A 150 6.03 -3.99 21.09
N SER A 151 7.02 -3.58 21.89
CA SER A 151 7.12 -2.21 22.38
C SER A 151 7.29 -1.24 21.22
N ARG A 152 8.16 -1.60 20.26
CA ARG A 152 8.36 -0.81 19.04
C ARG A 152 7.11 -0.74 18.18
N VAL A 153 6.37 -1.84 18.03
CA VAL A 153 5.08 -1.84 17.31
C VAL A 153 4.09 -0.90 17.98
N LYS A 154 3.94 -0.98 19.31
CA LYS A 154 3.06 -0.10 20.09
C LYS A 154 3.47 1.36 19.97
N THR A 155 4.76 1.69 20.08
CA THR A 155 5.26 3.06 19.94
C THR A 155 4.98 3.64 18.56
N VAL A 156 5.28 2.90 17.49
CA VAL A 156 5.06 3.39 16.12
C VAL A 156 3.56 3.52 15.84
N LEU A 157 2.74 2.58 16.35
CA LEU A 157 1.30 2.70 16.24
C LEU A 157 0.78 3.92 16.98
N ASP A 158 1.23 4.21 18.20
CA ASP A 158 0.74 5.33 19.00
C ASP A 158 1.11 6.70 18.38
N LEU A 159 2.30 6.80 17.75
CA LEU A 159 2.70 8.01 17.01
C LEU A 159 1.76 8.29 15.81
N ASP A 160 1.37 7.24 15.10
CA ASP A 160 0.48 7.35 13.94
C ASP A 160 -1.00 7.40 14.33
N TYR A 161 -1.34 6.72 15.41
CA TYR A 161 -2.67 6.39 15.90
C TYR A 161 -2.81 6.50 17.42
N PRO A 162 -2.77 7.72 17.99
CA PRO A 162 -2.77 7.92 19.44
C PRO A 162 -3.98 7.28 20.12
N GLY A 163 -3.72 6.57 21.22
CA GLY A 163 -4.75 5.90 22.01
C GLY A 163 -5.36 4.66 21.35
N SER A 164 -4.77 4.18 20.25
CA SER A 164 -5.20 2.95 19.61
C SER A 164 -4.70 1.73 20.37
N LEU A 165 -5.51 0.68 20.37
CA LEU A 165 -5.21 -0.60 21.01
C LEU A 165 -4.84 -1.63 19.96
N VAL A 166 -3.62 -2.16 20.06
CA VAL A 166 -3.17 -3.28 19.21
C VAL A 166 -4.02 -4.51 19.53
N VAL A 167 -4.65 -5.08 18.51
CA VAL A 167 -5.37 -6.36 18.57
C VAL A 167 -4.46 -7.50 18.14
N TRP A 168 -3.69 -7.27 17.09
CA TRP A 168 -2.72 -8.24 16.56
C TRP A 168 -1.65 -7.51 15.76
N TYR A 169 -0.45 -8.08 15.70
CA TYR A 169 0.57 -7.67 14.75
C TYR A 169 1.34 -8.89 14.26
N GLY A 170 1.87 -8.80 13.04
CA GLY A 170 2.64 -9.89 12.47
C GLY A 170 3.10 -9.62 11.05
N ILE A 171 3.89 -10.55 10.52
CA ILE A 171 4.39 -10.48 9.16
C ILE A 171 3.37 -11.08 8.19
N ALA A 172 2.96 -10.28 7.20
CA ALA A 172 2.07 -10.70 6.11
C ALA A 172 2.41 -9.95 4.81
N ARG A 173 1.79 -10.33 3.70
CA ARG A 173 1.93 -9.64 2.40
C ARG A 173 0.72 -8.76 2.09
N THR A 174 -0.46 -9.12 2.58
CA THR A 174 -1.71 -8.40 2.33
C THR A 174 -2.52 -8.20 3.59
N GLU A 175 -3.42 -7.21 3.59
CA GLU A 175 -4.37 -7.01 4.68
C GLU A 175 -5.29 -8.22 4.89
N LEU A 176 -5.65 -8.93 3.82
CA LEU A 176 -6.46 -10.15 3.94
C LEU A 176 -5.72 -11.26 4.69
N GLU A 177 -4.43 -11.46 4.39
CA GLU A 177 -3.59 -12.41 5.13
C GLU A 177 -3.47 -12.02 6.60
N ALA A 178 -3.24 -10.73 6.88
CA ALA A 178 -3.15 -10.21 8.25
C ALA A 178 -4.45 -10.41 9.03
N ILE A 179 -5.61 -10.08 8.45
CA ILE A 179 -6.91 -10.26 9.11
C ILE A 179 -7.19 -11.74 9.38
N ARG A 180 -6.86 -12.63 8.44
CA ARG A 180 -7.01 -14.09 8.63
C ARG A 180 -6.11 -14.60 9.74
N ALA A 181 -4.84 -14.19 9.76
CA ALA A 181 -3.90 -14.59 10.80
C ALA A 181 -4.39 -14.12 12.18
N ALA A 182 -4.87 -12.88 12.26
CA ALA A 182 -5.35 -12.28 13.49
C ALA A 182 -6.69 -12.86 13.98
N GLY A 183 -7.56 -13.35 13.08
CA GLY A 183 -8.81 -14.04 13.43
C GLY A 183 -8.65 -15.48 13.89
N ASN A 184 -7.47 -16.07 13.71
CA ASN A 184 -7.10 -17.41 14.18
C ASN A 184 -6.37 -17.39 15.53
N CYS A 185 -6.27 -16.21 16.18
CA CYS A 185 -5.64 -16.01 17.49
C CYS A 185 -6.67 -15.95 18.61
#